data_AF-A0A101IR26-F1
#
_entry.id   AF-A0A101IR26-F1
#
_cell.length_a   1.000
_cell.length_b   1.000
_cell.length_c   1.000
_cell.angle_alpha   90.00
_cell.angle_beta   90.00
_cell.angle_gamma   90.00
#
_symmetry.space_group_name_H-M   'P 1'
#
loop_
_entity.id
_entity.type
_entity.pdbx_description
1 polymer ?
#
loop_
_entity_poly.entity_id
_entity_poly.type
_entity_poly.pdbx_seq_one_letter_code
_entity_poly.pdbx_strand_id
1 'polypeptide(L)' 'LARPGASIVLVGPTASMLPDAFFRRGVTILGGDSVTRPDEVLDTIAEGGSGYHFFGKSAAKTTVCRSNTP' A
#
# COMPACT_ATOMS: atom_id res chain seq x y z
N LEU A 1 -1.18 -9.01 20.17
CA LEU A 1 -0.07 -8.07 19.84
C LEU A 1 1.06 -8.87 19.19
N ALA A 2 1.85 -8.24 18.31
CA ALA A 2 3.01 -8.89 17.70
C ALA A 2 4.05 -9.26 18.78
N ARG A 3 4.79 -10.36 18.57
CA ARG A 3 5.87 -10.76 19.48
C ARG A 3 7.00 -9.73 19.46
N PRO A 4 7.77 -9.54 20.56
CA PRO A 4 8.98 -8.74 20.53
C PRO A 4 9.91 -9.18 19.40
N GLY A 5 10.42 -8.22 18.62
CA GLY A 5 11.32 -8.48 17.47
C GLY A 5 10.63 -8.95 16.18
N ALA A 6 9.30 -9.10 16.16
CA ALA A 6 8.60 -9.45 14.92
C ALA A 6 8.61 -8.29 13.91
N SER A 7 8.79 -8.61 12.63
CA SER A 7 8.54 -7.68 11.53
C SER A 7 7.04 -7.56 11.30
N ILE A 8 6.51 -6.34 11.21
CA ILE A 8 5.09 -6.06 11.04
C ILE A 8 4.87 -5.48 9.64
N VAL A 9 4.17 -6.23 8.80
CA VAL A 9 3.79 -5.79 7.45
C VAL A 9 2.32 -5.35 7.46
N LEU A 10 2.05 -4.14 6.99
CA LEU A 10 0.69 -3.62 6.79
C LEU A 10 0.39 -3.56 5.29
N VAL A 11 -0.70 -4.20 4.84
CA VAL A 11 -1.05 -4.29 3.42
C VAL A 11 -2.45 -3.74 3.18
N GLY A 12 -2.59 -2.96 2.11
CA GLY A 12 -3.86 -2.47 1.59
C GLY A 12 -3.69 -1.12 0.89
N PRO A 13 -4.57 -0.75 -0.05
CA PRO A 13 -4.45 0.52 -0.78
C PRO A 13 -4.32 1.73 0.15
N THR A 14 -5.13 1.76 1.20
CA THR A 14 -5.15 2.81 2.24
C THR A 14 -3.84 2.93 3.02
N ALA A 15 -3.11 1.83 3.21
CA ALA A 15 -1.93 1.80 4.07
C ALA A 15 -0.80 2.68 3.51
N SER A 16 -0.66 2.73 2.18
CA SER A 16 0.49 3.36 1.52
C SER A 16 0.48 4.90 1.50
N MET A 17 -0.64 5.57 1.80
CA MET A 17 -0.76 7.02 1.68
C MET A 17 0.03 7.82 2.73
N LEU A 18 0.27 7.25 3.93
CA LEU A 18 0.99 7.93 5.02
C LEU A 18 1.96 6.99 5.77
N PRO A 19 3.07 6.56 5.13
CA PRO A 19 3.97 5.53 5.68
C PRO A 19 4.55 5.86 7.06
N ASP A 20 4.98 7.11 7.26
CA ASP A 20 5.64 7.55 8.50
C ASP A 20 4.78 7.37 9.75
N ALA A 21 3.46 7.53 9.62
CA ALA A 21 2.54 7.33 10.73
C ALA A 21 2.52 5.87 11.20
N PHE A 22 2.69 4.91 10.29
CA PHE A 22 2.73 3.49 10.61
C PHE A 22 4.11 3.05 11.08
N PHE A 23 5.19 3.59 10.48
CA PHE A 23 6.55 3.32 10.95
C PHE A 23 6.78 3.75 12.40
N ARG A 24 6.23 4.90 12.82
CA ARG A 24 6.28 5.33 14.24
C ARG A 24 5.54 4.40 15.20
N ARG A 25 4.67 3.52 14.70
CA ARG A 25 3.89 2.55 15.49
C ARG A 25 4.42 1.12 15.39
N GLY A 26 5.62 0.95 14.84
CA GLY A 26 6.30 -0.35 14.77
C GLY A 26 6.01 -1.18 13.52
N VAL A 27 5.27 -0.64 12.53
CA VAL A 27 5.23 -1.25 11.19
C VAL A 27 6.63 -1.16 10.58
N THR A 28 7.07 -2.22 9.90
CA THR A 28 8.40 -2.29 9.23
C THR A 28 8.27 -2.14 7.72
N ILE A 29 7.18 -2.65 7.13
CA ILE A 29 6.93 -2.61 5.69
C ILE A 29 5.47 -2.25 5.44
N LEU A 30 5.22 -1.37 4.48
CA LEU A 30 3.88 -1.10 3.96
C LEU A 30 3.76 -1.61 2.53
N GLY A 31 2.69 -2.35 2.25
CA GLY A 31 2.28 -2.72 0.91
C GLY A 31 0.99 -2.00 0.53
N GLY A 32 0.96 -1.40 -0.65
CA GLY A 32 -0.25 -0.81 -1.23
C GLY A 32 -0.12 -0.73 -2.74
N ASP A 33 -0.71 0.29 -3.32
CA ASP A 33 -0.68 0.53 -4.75
C ASP A 33 -0.63 2.03 -5.05
N SER A 34 0.00 2.36 -6.17
CA SER A 34 0.09 3.70 -6.71
C SER A 34 -0.74 3.76 -7.97
N VAL A 35 -1.75 4.62 -7.98
CA VAL A 35 -2.61 4.85 -9.15
C VAL A 35 -1.79 5.57 -10.23
N THR A 36 -1.67 4.95 -11.40
CA THR A 36 -0.91 5.48 -12.54
C THR A 36 -1.80 6.11 -13.61
N ARG A 37 -3.07 5.69 -13.69
CA ARG A 37 -4.09 6.20 -14.62
C ARG A 37 -5.39 6.44 -13.83
N PRO A 38 -5.57 7.63 -13.23
CA PRO A 38 -6.65 7.90 -12.28
C PRO A 38 -8.05 7.69 -12.85
N ASP A 39 -8.32 8.22 -14.03
CA ASP A 39 -9.66 8.13 -14.65
C ASP A 39 -10.09 6.68 -14.86
N GLU A 40 -9.19 5.82 -15.36
CA GLU A 40 -9.47 4.39 -15.53
C GLU A 40 -9.68 3.63 -14.23
N VAL A 41 -8.96 4.00 -13.16
CA VAL A 41 -9.22 3.42 -11.84
C VAL A 41 -10.60 3.82 -11.36
N LEU A 42 -10.98 5.09 -11.54
CA LEU A 42 -12.31 5.58 -11.16
C LEU A 42 -13.43 4.91 -11.95
N ASP A 43 -13.29 4.78 -13.27
CA ASP A 43 -14.25 4.06 -14.12
C ASP A 43 -14.40 2.61 -13.65
N THR A 44 -13.28 1.92 -13.45
CA THR A 44 -13.28 0.52 -12.97
C THR A 44 -13.99 0.39 -11.62
N ILE A 45 -13.72 1.29 -10.67
CA ILE A 45 -14.35 1.25 -9.34
C ILE A 45 -15.85 1.61 -9.44
N ALA A 46 -16.23 2.55 -10.29
CA ALA A 46 -17.63 2.95 -10.51
C ALA A 46 -18.47 1.78 -11.06
N GLU A 47 -17.87 0.88 -11.83
CA GLU A 47 -18.49 -0.34 -12.35
C GLU A 47 -18.54 -1.51 -11.33
N GLY A 48 -18.10 -1.29 -10.08
CA GLY A 48 -17.99 -2.34 -9.07
C GLY A 48 -16.73 -3.19 -9.19
N GLY A 49 -15.76 -2.72 -9.99
CA GLY A 49 -14.43 -3.29 -10.06
C GLY A 49 -13.65 -3.12 -8.75
N SER A 50 -12.51 -3.80 -8.70
CA SER A 50 -11.69 -3.98 -7.50
C SER A 50 -10.24 -4.15 -7.90
N GLY A 51 -9.32 -4.21 -6.94
CA GLY A 51 -7.88 -4.24 -7.16
C GLY A 51 -7.41 -5.10 -8.33
N TYR A 52 -7.86 -6.35 -8.40
CA TYR A 52 -7.46 -7.29 -9.45
C TYR A 52 -7.89 -6.88 -10.88
N HIS A 53 -8.82 -5.95 -11.02
CA HIS A 53 -9.23 -5.39 -12.31
C HIS A 53 -8.24 -4.33 -12.83
N PHE A 54 -7.62 -3.54 -11.94
CA PHE A 54 -6.74 -2.42 -12.30
C PHE A 54 -5.25 -2.61 -11.94
N PHE A 55 -4.90 -3.59 -11.10
CA PHE A 55 -3.50 -3.90 -10.79
C PHE A 55 -2.72 -4.33 -12.05
N GLY A 56 -1.54 -3.73 -12.24
CA GLY A 56 -0.70 -3.96 -13.41
C GLY A 56 -1.21 -3.31 -14.71
N LYS A 57 -2.32 -2.55 -14.62
CA LYS A 57 -2.89 -1.77 -15.73
C LYS A 57 -2.86 -0.28 -15.39
N SER A 58 -3.79 0.15 -14.55
CA SER A 58 -4.01 1.54 -14.14
C SER A 58 -3.60 1.82 -12.69
N ALA A 59 -3.14 0.82 -11.95
CA ALA A 59 -2.40 0.97 -10.69
C ALA A 59 -1.26 -0.04 -10.55
N ALA A 60 -0.16 0.37 -9.92
CA ALA A 60 1.01 -0.47 -9.66
C ALA A 60 1.12 -0.79 -8.17
N LYS A 61 1.26 -2.08 -7.83
CA LYS A 61 1.56 -2.49 -6.46
C LYS A 61 2.89 -1.87 -6.02
N THR A 62 2.88 -1.25 -4.84
CA THR A 62 4.00 -0.49 -4.30
C THR A 62 4.33 -1.00 -2.90
N THR A 63 5.62 -1.16 -2.62
CA THR A 63 6.13 -1.51 -1.29
C THR A 63 6.98 -0.35 -0.78
N VAL A 64 6.68 0.12 0.42
CA VAL A 64 7.47 1.16 1.11
C VAL A 64 8.12 0.52 2.34
N CYS A 65 9.44 0.54 2.36
CA CYS A 65 10.24 0.06 3.48
C CYS A 65 10.92 1.27 4.14
N ARG A 66 11.00 1.26 5.47
CA ARG A 66 11.83 2.22 6.18
C ARG A 66 13.29 1.98 5.80
N SER A 67 13.98 2.99 5.27
CA SER A 67 15.42 2.91 5.06
C SER A 67 16.12 2.96 6.42
N ASN A 68 16.98 1.98 6.70
CA ASN A 68 17.96 2.10 7.77
C ASN A 68 19.11 2.96 7.25
N THR A 69 18.88 4.27 7.15
CA THR A 69 19.99 5.21 6.99
C THR A 69 20.50 5.52 8.41
N PRO A 70 21.78 5.27 8.73
CA PRO A 70 22.37 5.61 10.01
C PRO A 70 22.32 7.11 10.29
#